data_AF-A0A662KCH0-F1
#
_entry.id   AF-A0A662KCH0-F1
#
_cell.length_a   1.000
_cell.length_b   1.000
_cell.length_c   1.000
_cell.angle_alpha   90.00
_cell.angle_beta   90.00
_cell.angle_gamma   90.00
#
_symmetry.space_group_name_H-M   'P 1'
#
loop_
_entity.id
_entity.type
_entity.pdbx_description
1 polymer ?
#
loop_
_entity_poly.entity_id
_entity_poly.type
_entity_poly.pdbx_seq_one_letter_code
_entity_poly.pdbx_strand_id
1 'polypeptide(L)' 'MEEELPEWKAVPEEAYTHGDYTLYTKEVVLRGGRKQWIFFFSKKVPENSIPTTLPEGYIVGVNKKTGLPFLKKK' A
#
# COMPACT_ATOMS: atom_id res chain seq x y z
N MET A 1 -14.42 29.02 12.51
CA MET A 1 -14.34 28.50 11.13
C MET A 1 -13.63 27.17 11.26
N GLU A 2 -14.38 26.14 11.66
CA GLU A 2 -13.87 24.77 11.71
C GLU A 2 -13.79 24.32 10.25
N GLU A 3 -12.57 24.17 9.74
CA GLU A 3 -12.34 23.48 8.47
C GLU A 3 -12.79 22.03 8.66
N GLU A 4 -14.05 21.76 8.31
CA GLU A 4 -14.51 20.38 8.11
C GLU A 4 -13.73 19.81 6.93
N LEU A 5 -12.69 19.06 7.27
CA LEU A 5 -11.91 18.28 6.32
C LEU A 5 -12.85 17.28 5.64
N PRO A 6 -12.97 17.28 4.30
CA PRO A 6 -14.01 16.54 3.61
C PRO A 6 -13.75 15.01 3.65
N GLU A 7 -14.83 14.24 3.88
CA GLU A 7 -14.86 12.78 4.12
C GLU A 7 -14.35 11.89 2.97
N TRP A 8 -13.98 12.43 1.80
CA TRP A 8 -13.54 11.62 0.64
C TRP A 8 -12.12 11.05 0.77
N LYS A 9 -11.45 11.27 1.91
CA LYS A 9 -10.26 10.51 2.34
C LYS A 9 -10.61 9.32 3.23
N ALA A 10 -11.81 8.76 3.12
CA ALA A 10 -12.12 7.44 3.65
C ALA A 10 -11.20 6.41 2.96
N VAL A 11 -9.99 6.26 3.48
CA VAL A 11 -9.18 5.06 3.30
C VAL A 11 -10.09 3.91 3.72
N PRO A 12 -10.36 2.92 2.85
CA PRO A 12 -11.14 1.77 3.24
C PRO A 12 -10.53 1.21 4.52
N GLU A 13 -11.36 1.06 5.55
CA GLU A 13 -10.94 0.78 6.93
C GLU A 13 -10.11 -0.51 7.07
N GLU A 14 -10.08 -1.32 6.02
CA GLU A 14 -9.36 -2.58 5.91
C GLU A 14 -7.93 -2.44 5.37
N ALA A 15 -7.47 -1.25 4.97
CA ALA A 15 -6.13 -1.07 4.44
C ALA A 15 -5.05 -1.43 5.49
N TYR A 16 -4.10 -2.28 5.12
CA TYR A 16 -3.03 -2.66 6.05
C TYR A 16 -2.05 -1.50 6.22
N THR A 17 -1.84 -1.06 7.47
CA THR A 17 -0.88 -0.01 7.83
C THR A 17 0.22 -0.55 8.74
N HIS A 18 1.43 -0.05 8.54
CA HIS A 18 2.62 -0.40 9.30
C HIS A 18 3.43 0.85 9.62
N GLY A 19 3.21 1.41 10.80
CA GLY A 19 3.73 2.73 11.16
C GLY A 19 3.17 3.79 10.21
N ASP A 20 4.04 4.60 9.61
CA ASP A 20 3.64 5.64 8.64
C ASP A 20 3.33 5.09 7.24
N TYR A 21 3.44 3.79 7.01
CA TYR A 21 3.29 3.19 5.68
C TYR A 21 1.95 2.48 5.53
N THR A 22 1.24 2.76 4.44
CA THR A 22 0.03 2.02 4.04
C THR A 22 0.35 1.10 2.87
N LEU A 23 -0.23 -0.10 2.86
CA LEU A 23 -0.13 -1.05 1.77
C LEU A 23 -1.09 -0.66 0.64
N TYR A 24 -0.54 -0.54 -0.56
CA TYR A 24 -1.29 -0.27 -1.78
C TYR A 24 -1.05 -1.38 -2.80
N THR A 25 -2.04 -1.60 -3.66
CA THR A 25 -1.93 -2.42 -4.86
C THR A 25 -2.19 -1.58 -6.10
N LYS A 26 -1.48 -1.88 -7.19
CA LYS A 26 -1.79 -1.32 -8.51
C LYS A 26 -1.40 -2.25 -9.64
N GLU A 27 -2.11 -2.14 -10.75
CA GLU A 27 -1.71 -2.76 -12.01
C GLU A 27 -0.54 -1.95 -12.60
N VAL A 28 0.57 -2.62 -12.91
CA VAL A 28 1.67 -2.04 -13.68
C VAL A 28 1.91 -2.86 -14.94
N VAL A 29 2.34 -2.17 -15.99
CA VAL A 29 2.81 -2.78 -17.22
C VAL A 29 4.33 -2.94 -17.11
N LEU A 30 4.79 -4.18 -17.02
CA LEU A 30 6.22 -4.48 -16.98
C LEU A 30 6.85 -4.30 -18.36
N ARG A 31 8.18 -4.19 -18.38
CA ARG A 31 8.98 -4.13 -19.61
C ARG A 31 8.78 -5.44 -20.39
N GLY A 32 7.98 -5.38 -21.46
CA GLY A 32 7.51 -6.56 -22.21
C GLY A 32 5.98 -6.61 -22.40
N GLY A 33 5.23 -5.61 -21.94
CA GLY A 33 3.78 -5.52 -22.17
C GLY A 33 2.93 -6.39 -21.23
N ARG A 34 3.56 -7.13 -20.32
CA ARG A 34 2.86 -7.94 -19.33
C ARG A 34 2.27 -7.05 -18.23
N LYS A 35 0.96 -7.15 -18.03
CA LYS A 35 0.27 -6.56 -16.88
C LYS A 35 0.49 -7.42 -15.64
N GLN A 36 0.89 -6.80 -14.54
CA GLN A 36 1.07 -7.46 -13.26
C GLN A 36 0.58 -6.56 -12.13
N TRP A 37 -0.10 -7.15 -11.15
CA TRP A 37 -0.43 -6.49 -9.90
C TRP A 37 0.80 -6.47 -8.99
N ILE A 38 1.16 -5.27 -8.53
CA ILE A 38 2.22 -5.10 -7.55
C ILE A 38 1.64 -4.57 -6.25
N PHE A 39 2.21 -5.02 -5.15
CA PHE A 39 1.90 -4.58 -3.80
C PHE A 39 3.09 -3.81 -3.25
N PHE A 40 2.84 -2.64 -2.68
CA PHE A 40 3.91 -1.78 -2.18
C PHE A 40 3.44 -0.91 -1.02
N PHE A 41 4.39 -0.55 -0.16
CA PHE A 41 4.15 0.32 0.98
C PHE A 41 4.47 1.77 0.63
N SER A 42 3.57 2.69 0.97
CA SER A 42 3.78 4.13 0.73
C SER A 42 3.25 4.96 1.91
N LYS A 43 3.97 6.03 2.24
CA LYS A 43 3.53 7.02 3.25
C LYS A 43 2.51 8.03 2.71
N LYS A 44 2.40 8.12 1.39
CA LYS A 44 1.49 9.02 0.67
C LYS A 44 0.54 8.19 -0.18
N VAL A 45 -0.66 8.71 -0.42
CA VAL A 45 -1.62 8.12 -1.37
C VAL A 45 -1.02 8.19 -2.79
N PRO A 46 -0.67 7.07 -3.40
CA PRO A 46 -0.12 7.04 -4.75
C PRO A 46 -1.25 7.13 -5.80
N GLU A 47 -0.94 7.78 -6.93
CA GLU A 47 -1.87 7.88 -8.05
C GLU A 47 -2.11 6.51 -8.70
N ASN A 48 -3.36 6.21 -9.07
CA ASN A 48 -3.78 4.93 -9.65
C ASN A 48 -3.42 3.70 -8.79
N SER A 49 -3.49 3.84 -7.47
CA SER A 49 -3.30 2.72 -6.56
C SER A 49 -4.41 2.65 -5.54
N ILE A 50 -4.71 1.44 -5.12
CA ILE A 50 -5.83 1.15 -4.23
C ILE A 50 -5.23 0.65 -2.91
N PRO A 51 -5.52 1.29 -1.77
CA PRO A 51 -5.12 0.79 -0.47
C PRO A 51 -5.75 -0.59 -0.25
N THR A 52 -4.99 -1.54 0.27
CA THR A 52 -5.42 -2.95 0.33
C THR A 52 -4.94 -3.64 1.62
N THR A 53 -5.60 -4.74 1.96
CA THR A 53 -5.23 -5.63 3.06
C THR A 53 -3.99 -6.45 2.72
N LEU A 54 -3.42 -7.09 3.73
CA LEU A 54 -2.36 -8.07 3.53
C LEU A 54 -2.90 -9.27 2.72
N PRO A 55 -2.33 -9.60 1.54
CA PRO A 55 -2.77 -10.77 0.80
C PRO A 55 -2.45 -12.05 1.57
N GLU A 56 -3.34 -13.04 1.45
CA GLU A 56 -3.20 -14.31 2.15
C GLU A 56 -1.90 -15.03 1.75
N GLY A 57 -1.19 -15.60 2.73
CA GLY A 57 0.10 -16.25 2.51
C GLY A 57 1.30 -15.30 2.40
N TYR A 58 1.11 -14.00 2.62
CA TYR A 58 2.19 -13.03 2.79
C TYR A 58 2.25 -12.54 4.23
N ILE A 59 3.44 -12.13 4.67
CA ILE A 59 3.72 -11.49 5.94
C ILE A 59 4.49 -10.19 5.70
N VAL A 60 4.39 -9.23 6.61
CA VAL A 60 5.16 -7.99 6.51
C VAL A 60 6.48 -8.15 7.26
N GLY A 61 7.58 -7.98 6.54
CA GLY A 61 8.90 -7.80 7.12
C GLY A 61 9.29 -6.33 7.10
N VAL A 62 10.05 -5.88 8.10
CA VAL A 62 10.67 -4.54 8.09
C VAL A 62 12.15 -4.70 7.83
N ASN A 63 12.67 -3.99 6.83
CA ASN A 63 14.11 -3.99 6.59
C ASN A 63 14.81 -3.20 7.71
N LYS A 64 15.59 -3.89 8.54
CA LYS A 64 16.30 -3.29 9.68
C LYS A 64 17.25 -2.15 9.29
N LYS A 65 17.76 -2.14 8.05
CA LYS A 65 18.70 -1.10 7.57
C LYS A 65 18.01 0.19 7.12
N THR A 66 16.81 0.10 6.57
CA THR A 66 16.11 1.25 5.94
C THR A 66 14.79 1.60 6.60
N GLY A 67 14.28 0.74 7.49
CA GLY A 67 12.95 0.85 8.08
C GLY A 67 11.80 0.60 7.10
N LEU A 68 12.10 0.23 5.84
CA LEU A 68 11.07 0.05 4.81
C LEU A 68 10.34 -1.29 5.00
N PRO A 69 9.00 -1.30 5.16
CA PRO A 69 8.21 -2.51 5.17
C PRO A 69 8.15 -3.14 3.76
N PHE A 70 8.20 -4.48 3.73
CA PHE A 70 8.12 -5.27 2.51
C PHE A 70 7.26 -6.51 2.75
N LEU A 71 6.59 -6.97 1.69
CA LEU A 71 5.88 -8.25 1.72
C LEU A 71 6.88 -9.39 1.54
N LYS A 72 6.81 -10.36 2.45
CA LYS A 72 7.55 -11.62 2.39
C LYS A 72 6.55 -12.74 2.26
N LYS A 73 6.79 -13.69 1.36
CA LYS A 73 5.97 -14.91 1.28
C LYS A 73 6.19 -15.72 2.56
N LYS A 74 5.10 -16.18 3.18
CA LYS A 74 5.13 -17.02 4.37
C LYS A 74 5.86 -18.34 4.09
#